data_AF-A0A7T1T7G7-F1
#
_entry.id   AF-A0A7T1T7G7-F1
#
_cell.length_a   1.000
_cell.length_b   1.000
_cell.length_c   1.000
_cell.angle_alpha   90.00
_cell.angle_beta   90.00
_cell.angle_gamma   90.00
#
_symmetry.space_group_name_H-M   'P 1'
#
loop_
_entity.id
_entity.type
_entity.pdbx_description
1 polymer ?
#
loop_
_entity_poly.entity_id
_entity_poly.type
_entity_poly.pdbx_seq_one_letter_code
_entity_poly.pdbx_strand_id
1 'polypeptide(L)'
;MESREVRDGREGTGAAAAGCLVAAVAAATGFGVWFAVARSGVIGGFEDQRDWSLLYIELPGMVAGFPLIALLTWSLTRAVFRGRGRRGTRAVVIAAVVALTLLLLSWACGVWLEHRVDWIAPDPCSDPPC
;
A
#
# COMPACT_ATOMS: atom_id res chain seq x y z
N MET A 1 -14.63 20.85 -34.19
CA MET A 1 -14.85 19.65 -33.34
C MET A 1 -13.52 19.02 -32.94
N GLU A 2 -12.56 18.91 -33.85
CA GLU A 2 -11.20 18.36 -33.64
C GLU A 2 -10.44 18.88 -32.39
N SER A 3 -10.56 20.16 -32.05
CA SER A 3 -9.88 20.72 -30.87
C SER A 3 -10.43 20.21 -29.52
N ARG A 4 -11.64 19.64 -29.47
CA ARG A 4 -12.18 19.02 -28.24
C ARG A 4 -11.63 17.60 -28.05
N GLU A 5 -11.56 16.79 -29.10
CA GLU A 5 -11.01 15.44 -29.04
C GLU A 5 -9.53 15.42 -28.65
N VAL A 6 -8.73 16.34 -29.21
CA VAL A 6 -7.31 16.47 -28.84
C VAL A 6 -7.14 16.85 -27.36
N ARG A 7 -8.03 17.69 -26.82
CA ARG A 7 -8.01 18.09 -25.41
C ARG A 7 -8.45 16.95 -24.49
N ASP A 8 -9.48 16.20 -24.88
CA ASP A 8 -10.01 15.06 -24.13
C ASP A 8 -9.00 13.90 -24.11
N GLY A 9 -8.33 13.64 -25.24
CA GLY A 9 -7.23 12.67 -25.33
C GLY A 9 -6.05 13.02 -24.40
N ARG A 10 -5.66 14.30 -24.34
CA ARG A 10 -4.56 14.75 -23.45
C ARG A 10 -4.94 14.67 -21.97
N GLU A 11 -6.20 14.94 -21.62
CA GLU A 11 -6.73 14.80 -20.26
C GLU A 11 -6.83 13.30 -19.85
N GLY A 12 -7.18 12.41 -20.78
CA GLY A 12 -7.18 10.96 -20.60
C GLY A 12 -5.79 10.37 -20.32
N THR A 13 -4.78 10.75 -21.10
CA THR A 13 -3.40 10.28 -20.90
C THR A 13 -2.81 10.74 -19.57
N GLY A 14 -3.06 11.99 -19.18
CA GLY A 14 -2.59 12.52 -17.89
C GLY A 14 -3.23 11.82 -16.69
N ALA A 15 -4.50 11.43 -16.81
CA ALA A 15 -5.17 10.63 -15.80
C ALA A 15 -4.56 9.23 -15.67
N ALA A 16 -4.33 8.55 -16.79
CA ALA A 16 -3.73 7.22 -16.80
C ALA A 16 -2.31 7.21 -16.21
N ALA A 17 -1.46 8.16 -16.61
CA ALA A 17 -0.11 8.29 -16.08
C ALA A 17 -0.09 8.53 -14.56
N ALA A 18 -0.99 9.38 -14.06
CA ALA A 18 -1.13 9.61 -12.63
C ALA A 18 -1.60 8.36 -11.87
N GLY A 19 -2.53 7.58 -12.45
CA GLY A 19 -2.94 6.30 -11.88
C GLY A 19 -1.80 5.29 -11.79
N CYS A 20 -0.99 5.17 -12.85
CA CYS A 20 0.19 4.30 -12.86
C CYS A 20 1.22 4.70 -11.80
N LEU A 21 1.47 6.00 -11.61
CA LEU A 21 2.36 6.48 -10.55
C LEU A 21 1.82 6.13 -9.16
N VAL A 22 0.53 6.35 -8.91
CA VAL A 22 -0.10 5.97 -7.62
C VAL A 22 0.04 4.48 -7.36
N ALA A 23 -0.21 3.64 -8.37
CA ALA A 23 -0.05 2.19 -8.25
C ALA A 23 1.41 1.79 -7.96
N ALA A 24 2.38 2.38 -8.66
CA ALA A 24 3.79 2.08 -8.47
C ALA A 24 4.29 2.49 -7.08
N VAL A 25 3.91 3.69 -6.59
CA VAL A 25 4.25 4.15 -5.24
C VAL A 25 3.60 3.24 -4.19
N ALA A 26 2.31 2.92 -4.35
CA ALA A 26 1.61 2.04 -3.42
C ALA A 26 2.24 0.63 -3.34
N ALA A 27 2.63 0.06 -4.48
CA ALA A 27 3.33 -1.22 -4.53
C ALA A 27 4.68 -1.16 -3.82
N ALA A 28 5.47 -0.11 -4.06
CA ALA A 28 6.75 0.11 -3.39
C ALA A 28 6.58 0.29 -1.88
N THR A 29 5.52 0.98 -1.42
CA THR A 29 5.20 1.12 0.00
C THR A 29 4.83 -0.24 0.61
N GLY A 30 3.93 -1.01 0.00
CA GLY A 30 3.55 -2.33 0.49
C GLY A 30 4.74 -3.29 0.58
N PHE A 31 5.62 -3.28 -0.44
CA PHE A 31 6.87 -4.05 -0.40
C PHE A 31 7.82 -3.56 0.70
N GLY A 32 7.97 -2.25 0.89
CA GLY A 32 8.84 -1.67 1.91
C GLY A 32 8.42 -2.03 3.33
N VAL A 33 7.11 -1.98 3.62
CA VAL A 33 6.54 -2.38 4.92
C VAL A 33 6.81 -3.85 5.21
N TRP A 34 6.52 -4.71 4.22
CA TRP A 34 6.82 -6.13 4.32
C TRP A 34 8.31 -6.38 4.56
N PHE A 35 9.19 -5.73 3.80
CA PHE A 35 10.64 -5.92 3.90
C PHE A 35 11.21 -5.46 5.26
N ALA A 36 10.65 -4.40 5.85
CA ALA A 36 11.10 -3.89 7.14
C ALA A 36 10.78 -4.86 8.29
N VAL A 37 9.59 -5.48 8.28
CA VAL A 37 9.09 -6.27 9.43
C VAL A 37 9.20 -7.78 9.20
N ALA A 38 8.80 -8.29 8.03
CA ALA A 38 8.75 -9.73 7.78
C ALA A 38 10.12 -10.36 7.51
N ARG A 39 11.15 -9.55 7.24
CA ARG A 39 12.52 -10.05 6.94
C ARG A 39 13.12 -10.83 8.11
N SER A 40 12.86 -10.44 9.36
CA SER A 40 13.36 -11.13 10.55
C SER A 40 12.76 -12.53 10.68
N GLY A 41 11.43 -12.65 10.54
CA GLY A 41 10.71 -13.94 10.57
C GLY A 41 11.07 -14.87 9.40
N VAL A 42 11.44 -14.30 8.24
CA VAL A 42 11.90 -15.10 7.10
C VAL A 42 13.37 -15.50 7.25
N ILE A 43 14.31 -14.66 7.69
CA ILE A 43 15.75 -14.99 7.62
C ILE A 43 16.27 -15.69 8.89
N GLY A 44 15.62 -15.53 10.05
CA GLY A 44 16.14 -15.99 11.34
C GLY A 44 15.84 -17.43 11.77
N GLY A 45 14.88 -18.13 11.17
CA GLY A 45 14.41 -19.43 11.65
C GLY A 45 15.17 -20.64 11.09
N PHE A 46 15.73 -21.49 11.97
CA PHE A 46 16.25 -22.81 11.61
C PHE A 46 15.16 -23.90 11.78
N GLU A 47 15.13 -24.81 10.81
CA GLU A 47 14.45 -26.14 10.70
C GLU A 47 12.98 -26.37 11.09
N ASP A 48 12.23 -25.42 11.64
CA ASP A 48 10.74 -25.47 11.66
C ASP A 48 10.07 -24.16 12.11
N GLN A 49 10.83 -23.16 12.55
CA GLN A 49 10.31 -21.84 12.92
C GLN A 49 10.16 -20.86 11.75
N ARG A 50 10.39 -21.34 10.51
CA ARG A 50 10.39 -20.49 9.31
C ARG A 50 9.01 -20.46 8.66
N ASP A 51 8.27 -19.37 8.89
CA ASP A 51 6.95 -19.21 8.32
C ASP A 51 7.00 -18.71 6.86
N TRP A 52 6.80 -19.63 5.91
CA TRP A 52 6.72 -19.33 4.48
C TRP A 52 5.45 -18.56 4.09
N SER A 53 4.42 -18.53 4.95
CA SER A 53 3.21 -17.75 4.69
C SER A 53 3.50 -16.25 4.58
N LEU A 54 4.51 -15.76 5.31
CA LEU A 54 4.99 -14.39 5.20
C LEU A 54 5.45 -14.06 3.78
N LEU A 55 6.09 -15.01 3.09
CA LEU A 55 6.58 -14.81 1.74
C LEU A 55 5.51 -15.06 0.67
N TYR A 56 4.69 -16.12 0.82
CA TYR A 56 3.76 -16.54 -0.24
C TYR A 56 2.35 -15.97 -0.12
N ILE A 57 1.94 -15.48 1.06
CA ILE A 57 0.61 -14.92 1.30
C ILE A 57 0.71 -13.44 1.59
N GLU A 58 1.50 -13.04 2.59
CA GLU A 58 1.57 -11.64 3.03
C GLU A 58 2.24 -10.73 1.99
N LEU A 59 3.36 -11.15 1.38
CA LEU A 59 4.04 -10.36 0.34
C LEU A 59 3.15 -10.06 -0.87
N PRO A 60 2.56 -11.06 -1.57
CA PRO A 60 1.67 -10.76 -2.69
C PRO A 60 0.42 -10.01 -2.23
N GLY A 61 -0.09 -10.30 -1.03
CA GLY A 61 -1.19 -9.56 -0.42
C GLY A 61 -0.88 -8.07 -0.28
N MET A 62 0.30 -7.70 0.23
CA MET A 62 0.70 -6.31 0.42
C MET A 62 1.08 -5.63 -0.91
N VAL A 63 1.82 -6.32 -1.78
CA VAL A 63 2.25 -5.77 -3.08
C VAL A 63 1.08 -5.56 -4.02
N ALA A 64 0.05 -6.42 -4.01
CA ALA A 64 -1.14 -6.25 -4.83
C ALA A 64 -2.25 -5.44 -4.14
N GLY A 65 -2.41 -5.62 -2.82
CA GLY A 65 -3.46 -4.98 -2.03
C GLY A 65 -3.29 -3.48 -1.89
N PHE A 66 -2.07 -2.99 -1.65
CA PHE A 66 -1.80 -1.55 -1.53
C PHE A 66 -2.16 -0.78 -2.81
N PRO A 67 -1.70 -1.18 -4.01
CA PRO A 67 -2.12 -0.56 -5.27
C PRO A 67 -3.62 -0.62 -5.50
N LEU A 68 -4.26 -1.76 -5.20
CA LEU A 68 -5.68 -1.94 -5.43
C LEU A 68 -6.50 -0.98 -4.57
N ILE A 69 -6.21 -0.88 -3.28
CA ILE A 69 -6.88 0.05 -2.36
C ILE A 69 -6.56 1.51 -2.73
N ALA A 70 -5.31 1.83 -3.05
CA ALA A 70 -4.91 3.17 -3.44
C ALA A 70 -5.62 3.65 -4.73
N LEU A 71 -5.74 2.78 -5.73
CA LEU A 71 -6.46 3.07 -6.97
C LEU A 71 -7.97 3.18 -6.75
N LEU A 72 -8.55 2.32 -5.93
CA LEU A 72 -9.97 2.42 -5.54
C LEU A 72 -10.24 3.77 -4.87
N THR A 73 -9.46 4.13 -3.85
CA THR A 73 -9.61 5.41 -3.15
C THR A 73 -9.39 6.60 -4.10
N TRP A 74 -8.39 6.54 -4.97
CA TRP A 74 -8.11 7.58 -5.97
C TRP A 74 -9.28 7.75 -6.96
N SER A 75 -9.82 6.65 -7.47
CA SER A 75 -10.97 6.65 -8.39
C SER A 75 -12.24 7.18 -7.73
N LEU A 76 -12.49 6.79 -6.47
CA LEU A 76 -13.65 7.20 -5.68
C LEU A 76 -13.57 8.68 -5.36
N THR A 77 -12.41 9.15 -4.91
CA THR A 77 -12.17 10.58 -4.65
C THR A 77 -12.35 11.39 -5.94
N ARG A 78 -11.82 10.91 -7.08
CA ARG A 78 -12.08 11.57 -8.37
C ARG A 78 -13.56 11.60 -8.72
N ALA A 79 -14.31 10.52 -8.50
CA ALA A 79 -15.73 10.44 -8.80
C ALA A 79 -16.54 11.44 -7.95
N VAL A 80 -16.25 11.53 -6.64
CA VAL A 80 -16.91 12.46 -5.72
C VAL A 80 -16.64 13.92 -6.07
N PHE A 81 -15.41 14.24 -6.49
CA PHE A 81 -15.00 15.61 -6.84
C PHE A 81 -15.17 15.96 -8.34
N ARG A 82 -15.90 15.16 -9.14
CA ARG A 82 -16.10 15.43 -10.58
C ARG A 82 -16.83 16.76 -10.88
N GLY A 83 -17.59 17.31 -9.92
CA GLY A 83 -18.44 18.50 -10.13
C GLY A 83 -18.17 19.73 -9.25
N ARG A 84 -17.15 19.75 -8.38
CA ARG A 84 -16.89 20.88 -7.46
C ARG A 84 -15.43 21.30 -7.41
N GLY A 85 -15.16 22.60 -7.58
CA GLY A 85 -13.93 23.27 -7.12
C GLY A 85 -12.84 23.54 -8.17
N ARG A 86 -11.88 24.41 -7.81
CA ARG A 86 -10.69 24.74 -8.62
C ARG A 86 -9.83 23.49 -8.80
N ARG A 87 -9.34 23.26 -10.04
CA ARG A 87 -8.54 22.07 -10.42
C ARG A 87 -7.36 21.77 -9.47
N GLY A 88 -6.70 22.81 -8.93
CA GLY A 88 -5.56 22.67 -8.03
C GLY A 88 -5.93 22.08 -6.65
N THR A 89 -7.00 22.57 -6.03
CA THR A 89 -7.44 22.10 -4.70
C THR A 89 -7.83 20.63 -4.74
N ARG A 90 -8.49 20.19 -5.82
CA ARG A 90 -8.86 18.78 -6.03
C ARG A 90 -7.65 17.86 -6.12
N ALA A 91 -6.58 18.29 -6.81
CA ALA A 91 -5.36 17.49 -6.93
C ALA A 91 -4.68 17.30 -5.57
N VAL A 92 -4.61 18.36 -4.76
CA VAL A 92 -4.05 18.31 -3.39
C VAL A 92 -4.88 17.39 -2.50
N VAL A 93 -6.21 17.52 -2.52
CA VAL A 93 -7.10 16.64 -1.73
C VAL A 93 -6.92 15.18 -2.14
N ILE A 94 -6.88 14.88 -3.44
CA ILE A 94 -6.65 13.51 -3.92
C ILE A 94 -5.30 12.98 -3.45
N ALA A 95 -4.22 13.76 -3.58
CA ALA A 95 -2.90 13.36 -3.13
C ALA A 95 -2.84 13.13 -1.62
N ALA A 96 -3.46 14.01 -0.83
CA ALA A 96 -3.55 13.89 0.63
C ALA A 96 -4.34 12.65 1.05
N VAL A 97 -5.47 12.36 0.40
CA VAL A 97 -6.26 11.16 0.67
C VAL A 97 -5.49 9.89 0.33
N VAL A 98 -4.79 9.85 -0.82
CA VAL A 98 -3.94 8.70 -1.18
C VAL A 98 -2.81 8.52 -0.18
N ALA A 99 -2.11 9.61 0.20
CA ALA A 99 -1.03 9.56 1.19
C ALA A 99 -1.53 9.08 2.55
N LEU A 100 -2.68 9.58 3.01
CA LEU A 100 -3.31 9.15 4.25
C LEU A 100 -3.70 7.66 4.19
N THR A 101 -4.25 7.21 3.06
CA THR A 101 -4.61 5.80 2.85
C THR A 101 -3.37 4.91 2.95
N LEU A 102 -2.27 5.29 2.29
CA LEU A 102 -1.00 4.56 2.36
C LEU A 102 -0.41 4.57 3.77
N LEU A 103 -0.49 5.69 4.49
CA LEU A 103 -0.01 5.79 5.86
C LEU A 103 -0.79 4.85 6.80
N LEU A 104 -2.12 4.84 6.70
CA LEU A 104 -2.98 3.96 7.49
C LEU A 104 -2.75 2.48 7.14
N LEU A 105 -2.65 2.15 5.85
CA LEU A 105 -2.33 0.79 5.41
C LEU A 105 -0.96 0.34 5.90
N SER A 106 0.05 1.21 5.79
CA SER A 106 1.41 0.97 6.25
C SER A 106 1.44 0.69 7.75
N TRP A 107 0.71 1.48 8.53
CA TRP A 107 0.61 1.29 9.98
C TRP A 107 -0.12 -0.01 10.34
N ALA A 108 -1.31 -0.26 9.76
CA ALA A 108 -2.08 -1.47 10.04
C ALA A 108 -1.33 -2.75 9.64
N CYS A 109 -0.64 -2.75 8.50
CA CYS A 109 0.18 -3.88 8.06
C CYS A 109 1.43 -4.06 8.92
N GLY A 110 2.04 -2.97 9.39
CA GLY A 110 3.15 -3.02 10.34
C GLY A 110 2.73 -3.72 11.64
N VAL A 111 1.65 -3.25 12.26
CA VAL A 111 1.09 -3.85 13.50
C VAL A 111 0.70 -5.31 13.30
N TRP A 112 0.09 -5.64 12.15
CA TRP A 112 -0.27 -7.02 11.81
C TRP A 112 0.96 -7.93 11.70
N LEU A 113 2.02 -7.46 11.02
CA LEU A 113 3.24 -8.23 10.85
C LEU A 113 4.01 -8.37 12.16
N GLU A 114 4.09 -7.31 12.98
CA GLU A 114 4.69 -7.37 14.32
C GLU A 114 3.98 -8.45 15.16
N HIS A 115 2.65 -8.40 15.24
CA HIS A 115 1.87 -9.41 15.97
C HIS A 115 2.11 -10.84 15.45
N ARG A 116 2.27 -11.02 14.13
CA ARG A 116 2.54 -12.34 13.53
C ARG A 116 3.96 -12.82 13.79
N VAL A 117 4.94 -11.92 13.80
CA VAL A 117 6.35 -12.26 14.06
C VAL A 117 6.56 -12.59 15.55
N ASP A 118 5.99 -11.80 16.46
CA ASP A 118 6.07 -12.03 17.91
C ASP A 118 5.47 -13.37 18.32
N TRP A 119 4.42 -13.82 17.62
CA TRP A 119 3.81 -15.13 17.85
C TRP A 119 4.74 -16.30 17.46
N ILE A 120 5.61 -16.12 16.46
CA ILE A 120 6.51 -17.15 15.93
C ILE A 120 7.78 -17.28 16.78
N ALA A 121 8.30 -16.14 17.25
CA ALA A 121 9.49 -16.06 18.09
C ALA A 121 9.14 -15.47 19.46
N PRO A 122 8.37 -16.19 20.31
CA PRO A 122 8.12 -15.74 21.66
C PRO A 122 9.45 -15.61 22.42
N ASP A 123 9.59 -14.55 23.21
CA ASP A 123 10.77 -14.35 24.06
C ASP A 123 10.98 -15.62 24.91
N PRO A 124 12.17 -16.26 24.84
CA PRO A 124 12.43 -17.51 25.55
C PRO A 124 12.44 -17.35 27.09
N CYS A 125 12.29 -16.12 27.60
CA CYS A 125 12.21 -15.79 29.02
C CYS A 125 10.86 -15.18 29.44
N SER A 126 9.80 -15.40 28.66
CA SER A 126 8.44 -15.04 29.08
C SER A 126 7.93 -15.90 30.25
N ASP A 127 8.50 -17.10 30.46
CA ASP A 127 8.28 -17.96 31.63
C ASP A 127 9.60 -18.18 32.43
N PRO A 128 9.62 -17.97 33.77
CA PRO A 128 10.80 -18.22 34.60
C PRO A 128 11.03 -19.73 34.87
N PRO A 129 12.27 -20.19 35.13
CA PRO A 129 13.48 -19.43 35.41
C PRO A 129 14.52 -19.54 34.28
N CYS A 130 14.60 -18.50 33.46
CA CYS A 130 15.91 -17.97 33.09
C CYS A 130 16.52 -17.30 34.34
#